data_AF-A0A210VZD2-F1
#
_entry.id   AF-A0A210VZD2-F1
#
_cell.length_a   1.000
_cell.length_b   1.000
_cell.length_c   1.000
_cell.angle_alpha   90.00
_cell.angle_beta   90.00
_cell.angle_gamma   90.00
#
_symmetry.space_group_name_H-M   'P 1'
#
loop_
_entity.id
_entity.type
_entity.pdbx_description
1 polymer ?
#
loop_
_entity_poly.entity_id
_entity_poly.type
_entity_poly.pdbx_seq_one_letter_code
_entity_poly.pdbx_strand_id
1 'polypeptide(L)'
;MLDGSKTLVMIAFFWMTMVHGASGQNIQSPILLHERTSPTAFPVAIYRGIKVDDFRKLVISAFESARFSHTAIEKSKDGTAQYKFFYSVATGGKIQRVDVVLRVDENLDKSKRCASCFLRLTMIPDLPSLQSSSWMLQYDLSRQVFSAIDQAYASIHDLGRKSMDADFGFNYRNKWRGERNLYENSFVGIDPSSLKTMIIDAYSVAGFKLAGDTTKDSILSELTFSFPIAPDQTEGVVYKISLASQLDASNRCYPCEISEVYDPHQRLPAAGLSGMSSRLTLESRFTAARMQALEKLKSGTEHYLRPETVFTIPPKPAPLGSPRPQIQPPIVT
;
A
#
# COMPACT_ATOMS: atom_id res chain seq x y z
N MET A 1 -49.14 36.38 -5.50
CA MET A 1 -48.92 37.46 -4.52
C MET A 1 -49.19 36.89 -3.15
N LEU A 2 -48.14 36.84 -2.31
CA LEU A 2 -48.10 36.97 -0.84
C LEU A 2 -49.13 36.16 0.00
N ASP A 3 -48.80 35.44 1.08
CA ASP A 3 -47.59 35.29 1.89
C ASP A 3 -47.92 34.28 3.02
N GLY A 4 -46.91 33.78 3.75
CA GLY A 4 -47.09 33.53 5.19
C GLY A 4 -46.87 32.12 5.76
N SER A 5 -45.60 31.82 6.08
CA SER A 5 -45.10 31.39 7.41
C SER A 5 -45.78 30.28 8.24
N LYS A 6 -45.01 29.22 8.59
CA LYS A 6 -44.61 28.84 9.98
C LYS A 6 -43.88 27.48 10.09
N THR A 7 -42.57 27.53 10.33
CA THR A 7 -41.79 27.03 11.49
C THR A 7 -42.12 25.70 12.23
N LEU A 8 -41.06 24.86 12.38
CA LEU A 8 -40.73 23.79 13.37
C LEU A 8 -41.63 22.52 13.42
N VAL A 9 -41.12 21.27 13.51
CA VAL A 9 -40.39 20.63 14.64
C VAL A 9 -39.70 19.32 14.19
N MET A 10 -38.50 19.04 14.72
CA MET A 10 -37.78 17.74 14.70
C MET A 10 -38.65 16.56 15.17
N ILE A 11 -38.47 15.36 14.59
CA ILE A 11 -38.32 14.12 15.36
C ILE A 11 -37.52 13.12 14.50
N ALA A 12 -36.41 12.67 15.07
CA ALA A 12 -35.59 11.58 14.58
C ALA A 12 -36.34 10.26 14.76
N PHE A 13 -36.33 9.41 13.73
CA PHE A 13 -36.44 7.97 13.94
C PHE A 13 -35.21 7.30 13.31
N PHE A 14 -34.29 6.97 14.21
CA PHE A 14 -33.27 5.95 14.02
C PHE A 14 -33.92 4.68 13.48
N TRP A 15 -33.52 4.25 12.28
CA TRP A 15 -33.57 2.82 11.93
C TRP A 15 -32.21 2.44 11.36
N MET A 16 -31.40 1.93 12.27
CA MET A 16 -30.07 1.37 12.05
C MET A 16 -30.27 -0.07 11.60
N THR A 17 -30.28 -0.30 10.29
CA THR A 17 -30.11 -1.66 9.74
C THR A 17 -28.65 -1.81 9.33
N MET A 18 -27.83 -2.23 10.30
CA MET A 18 -26.54 -2.84 10.01
C MET A 18 -26.80 -4.20 9.36
N VAL A 19 -26.53 -4.30 8.07
CA VAL A 19 -26.24 -5.57 7.40
C VAL A 19 -24.81 -5.47 6.88
N HIS A 20 -23.85 -5.87 7.71
CA HIS A 20 -22.48 -6.12 7.27
C HIS A 20 -22.46 -7.44 6.48
N GLY A 21 -22.81 -7.33 5.19
CA GLY A 21 -22.45 -8.34 4.20
C GLY A 21 -20.97 -8.23 3.92
N ALA A 22 -20.22 -9.28 4.22
CA ALA A 22 -18.87 -9.50 3.72
C ALA A 22 -18.94 -9.65 2.19
N SER A 23 -18.84 -8.53 1.48
CA SER A 23 -18.71 -8.49 0.03
C SER A 23 -17.77 -7.34 -0.32
N GLY A 24 -16.63 -7.69 -0.92
CA GLY A 24 -15.70 -6.76 -1.57
C GLY A 24 -15.29 -5.60 -0.70
N GLN A 25 -14.12 -5.70 -0.06
CA GLN A 25 -13.40 -4.47 0.27
C GLN A 25 -13.19 -3.72 -1.06
N ASN A 26 -14.02 -2.70 -1.29
CA ASN A 26 -13.69 -1.60 -2.16
C ASN A 26 -12.46 -0.95 -1.53
N ILE A 27 -11.28 -1.44 -1.86
CA ILE A 27 -10.02 -0.79 -1.50
C ILE A 27 -9.86 0.39 -2.47
N GLN A 28 -10.73 1.39 -2.32
CA GLN A 28 -10.58 2.72 -2.92
C GLN A 28 -9.59 3.53 -2.10
N SER A 29 -8.36 3.04 -1.97
CA SER A 29 -7.30 3.86 -1.43
C SER A 29 -6.11 3.72 -2.37
N PRO A 30 -5.61 4.83 -2.96
CA PRO A 30 -4.32 4.79 -3.63
C PRO A 30 -3.30 4.18 -2.67
N ILE A 31 -2.32 3.47 -3.21
CA ILE A 31 -1.22 2.90 -2.42
C ILE A 31 -0.71 4.01 -1.50
N LEU A 32 -0.99 3.89 -0.19
CA LEU A 32 -0.51 4.83 0.81
C LEU A 32 0.97 4.54 0.97
N LEU A 33 1.80 5.27 0.22
CA LEU A 33 3.26 5.13 0.24
C LEU A 33 3.92 5.66 1.51
N HIS A 34 3.12 6.22 2.43
CA HIS A 34 3.55 6.71 3.73
C HIS A 34 2.36 6.92 4.67
N GLU A 35 2.59 6.74 5.97
CA GLU A 35 1.65 7.23 6.98
C GLU A 35 1.59 8.77 6.91
N ARG A 36 0.38 9.34 7.08
CA ARG A 36 0.23 10.78 7.27
C ARG A 36 1.14 11.19 8.42
N THR A 37 2.12 12.04 8.16
CA THR A 37 2.97 12.59 9.20
C THR A 37 2.14 13.50 10.08
N SER A 38 1.57 12.95 11.15
CA SER A 38 1.11 13.77 12.25
C SER A 38 2.34 14.32 12.96
N PRO A 39 2.50 15.64 13.10
CA PRO A 39 3.48 16.19 14.01
C PRO A 39 3.03 15.83 15.42
N THR A 40 3.40 14.65 15.91
CA THR A 40 3.10 14.26 17.28
C THR A 40 3.83 15.21 18.21
N ALA A 41 3.10 15.80 19.15
CA ALA A 41 3.65 16.69 20.19
C ALA A 41 4.51 15.96 21.23
N PHE A 42 4.73 14.64 21.08
CA PHE A 42 5.53 13.82 21.99
C PHE A 42 6.96 13.62 21.46
N PRO A 43 7.98 13.64 22.34
CA PRO A 43 9.35 13.38 21.94
C PRO A 43 9.55 11.89 21.58
N VAL A 44 10.49 11.64 20.68
CA VAL A 44 10.97 10.31 20.33
C VAL A 44 11.86 9.76 21.45
N ALA A 45 12.71 10.62 22.00
CA ALA A 45 13.61 10.27 23.09
C ALA A 45 13.98 11.50 23.91
N ILE A 46 14.41 11.29 25.14
CA ILE A 46 14.93 12.32 26.02
C ILE A 46 16.39 11.99 26.32
N TYR A 47 17.29 12.96 26.14
CA TYR A 47 18.70 12.82 26.47
C TYR A 47 19.07 13.73 27.63
N ARG A 48 19.79 13.19 28.61
CA ARG A 48 20.22 13.90 29.83
C ARG A 48 21.72 13.78 30.04
N GLY A 49 22.33 14.82 30.58
CA GLY A 49 23.73 14.85 30.99
C GLY A 49 24.76 14.83 29.86
N ILE A 50 24.39 14.61 28.59
CA ILE A 50 25.29 14.75 27.45
C ILE A 50 25.60 16.24 27.16
N LYS A 51 26.83 16.59 26.77
CA LYS A 51 27.13 17.97 26.32
C LYS A 51 26.35 18.25 25.03
N VAL A 52 25.84 19.47 24.87
CA VAL A 52 25.01 19.79 23.68
C VAL A 52 25.75 19.57 22.36
N ASP A 53 27.06 19.82 22.31
CA ASP A 53 27.86 19.62 21.10
C ASP A 53 28.07 18.12 20.79
N ASP A 54 28.23 17.27 21.82
CA ASP A 54 28.30 15.82 21.65
C ASP A 54 26.95 15.25 21.20
N PHE A 55 25.85 15.79 21.75
CA PHE A 55 24.49 15.44 21.31
C PHE A 55 24.24 15.84 19.86
N ARG A 56 24.63 17.06 19.48
CA ARG A 56 24.55 17.53 18.08
C ARG A 56 25.32 16.62 17.15
N LYS A 57 26.56 16.28 17.53
CA LYS A 57 27.43 15.39 16.74
C LYS A 57 26.81 14.01 16.59
N LEU A 58 26.27 13.43 17.67
CA LEU A 58 25.54 12.16 17.64
C LEU A 58 24.42 12.20 16.60
N VAL A 59 23.56 13.22 16.64
CA VAL A 59 22.42 13.36 15.72
C VAL A 59 22.89 13.57 14.29
N ILE A 60 23.81 14.52 14.05
CA ILE A 60 24.30 14.85 12.71
C ILE A 60 24.99 13.63 12.08
N SER A 61 25.91 12.98 12.80
CA SER A 61 26.64 11.83 12.27
C SER A 61 25.74 10.63 11.98
N ALA A 62 24.65 10.45 12.73
CA ALA A 62 23.66 9.42 12.44
C ALA A 62 22.92 9.68 11.11
N PHE A 63 22.52 10.93 10.87
CA PHE A 63 21.90 11.33 9.59
C PHE A 63 22.91 11.26 8.44
N GLU A 64 24.14 11.71 8.63
CA GLU A 64 25.20 11.62 7.60
C GLU A 64 25.55 10.17 7.24
N SER A 65 25.57 9.27 8.23
CA SER A 65 25.78 7.83 8.00
C SER A 65 24.63 7.21 7.20
N ALA A 66 23.42 7.75 7.34
CA ALA A 66 22.26 7.41 6.53
C ALA A 66 22.19 8.20 5.20
N ARG A 67 23.31 8.80 4.76
CA ARG A 67 23.49 9.53 3.49
C ARG A 67 22.79 10.89 3.39
N PHE A 68 22.29 11.44 4.49
CA PHE A 68 21.87 12.83 4.50
C PHE A 68 23.06 13.78 4.51
N SER A 69 22.87 14.99 3.99
CA SER A 69 23.84 16.07 4.11
C SER A 69 23.31 17.14 5.07
N HIS A 70 24.05 17.39 6.15
CA HIS A 70 23.69 18.45 7.09
C HIS A 70 23.89 19.82 6.46
N THR A 71 22.90 20.70 6.62
CA THR A 71 22.92 22.07 6.06
C THR A 71 23.11 23.11 7.16
N ALA A 72 22.29 23.06 8.21
CA ALA A 72 22.32 24.08 9.27
C ALA A 72 21.62 23.61 10.54
N ILE A 73 21.97 24.25 11.66
CA ILE A 73 21.16 24.25 12.89
C ILE A 73 20.61 25.67 13.07
N GLU A 74 19.29 25.82 13.02
CA GLU A 74 18.61 27.08 13.29
C GLU A 74 17.95 27.04 14.67
N LYS A 75 18.22 28.03 15.51
CA LYS A 75 17.57 28.14 16.83
C LYS A 75 16.41 29.10 16.74
N SER A 76 15.23 28.65 17.14
CA SER A 76 14.09 29.53 17.34
C SER A 76 14.13 30.17 18.73
N LYS A 77 13.39 31.29 18.84
CA LYS A 77 13.37 32.13 20.06
C LYS A 77 12.80 31.42 21.29
N ASP A 78 12.08 30.32 21.09
CA ASP A 78 11.45 29.48 22.11
C ASP A 78 12.39 28.39 22.68
N GLY A 79 13.66 28.34 22.24
CA GLY A 79 14.63 27.33 22.69
C GLY A 79 14.61 26.03 21.88
N THR A 80 13.74 25.92 20.87
CA THR A 80 13.76 24.81 19.92
C THR A 80 14.89 25.00 18.91
N ALA A 81 15.60 23.92 18.56
CA ALA A 81 16.60 23.88 17.52
C ALA A 81 16.08 23.03 16.35
N GLN A 82 16.28 23.52 15.12
CA GLN A 82 15.93 22.85 13.88
C GLN A 82 17.21 22.43 13.16
N TYR A 83 17.41 21.13 13.07
CA TYR A 83 18.53 20.51 12.39
C TYR A 83 18.06 20.23 10.98
N LYS A 84 18.64 20.93 10.01
CA LYS A 84 18.25 20.87 8.60
C LYS A 84 19.21 19.97 7.84
N PHE A 85 18.64 19.00 7.16
CA PHE A 85 19.33 18.05 6.31
C PHE A 85 18.73 18.05 4.91
N PHE A 86 19.48 17.56 3.93
CA PHE A 86 18.89 17.17 2.65
C PHE A 86 19.32 15.76 2.25
N TYR A 87 18.45 15.11 1.48
CA TYR A 87 18.70 13.82 0.84
C TYR A 87 18.56 13.97 -0.67
N SER A 88 19.49 13.42 -1.42
CA SER A 88 19.46 13.43 -2.89
C SER A 88 18.87 12.13 -3.40
N VAL A 89 17.74 12.20 -4.10
CA VAL A 89 17.08 11.06 -4.73
C VAL A 89 17.29 11.16 -6.24
N ALA A 90 17.91 10.14 -6.83
CA ALA A 90 17.97 10.01 -8.28
C ALA A 90 16.65 9.42 -8.79
N THR A 91 15.93 10.16 -9.63
CA THR A 91 14.63 9.74 -10.18
C THR A 91 14.55 10.17 -11.64
N GLY A 92 14.33 9.23 -12.57
CA GLY A 92 14.13 9.52 -13.99
C GLY A 92 15.27 10.34 -14.63
N GLY A 93 16.53 10.09 -14.23
CA GLY A 93 17.71 10.79 -14.74
C GLY A 93 17.94 12.20 -14.17
N LYS A 94 17.13 12.64 -13.20
CA LYS A 94 17.31 13.90 -12.46
C LYS A 94 17.61 13.61 -10.99
N ILE A 95 18.35 14.51 -10.34
CA ILE A 95 18.58 14.45 -8.90
C ILE A 95 17.59 15.41 -8.24
N GLN A 96 16.64 14.85 -7.49
CA GLN A 96 15.73 15.61 -6.65
C GLN A 96 16.36 15.78 -5.26
N ARG A 97 16.37 17.02 -4.76
CA ARG A 97 16.73 17.31 -3.37
C ARG A 97 15.48 17.27 -2.49
N VAL A 98 15.59 16.60 -1.34
CA VAL A 98 14.51 16.45 -0.35
C VAL A 98 15.00 17.00 0.96
N ASP A 99 14.44 18.12 1.39
CA ASP A 99 14.80 18.70 2.68
C ASP A 99 14.09 17.98 3.83
N VAL A 100 14.84 17.69 4.89
CA VAL A 100 14.36 17.04 6.11
C VAL A 100 14.75 17.90 7.30
N VAL A 101 13.78 18.18 8.16
CA VAL A 101 13.98 18.97 9.36
C VAL A 101 13.71 18.11 10.58
N LEU A 102 14.72 18.00 11.45
CA LEU A 102 14.59 17.39 12.77
C LEU A 102 14.48 18.51 13.79
N ARG A 103 13.41 18.47 14.61
CA ARG A 103 13.27 19.39 15.75
C ARG A 103 13.86 18.77 17.01
N VAL A 104 14.54 19.59 17.79
CA VAL A 104 15.10 19.22 19.09
C VAL A 104 14.83 20.36 20.07
N ASP A 105 14.27 20.06 21.24
CA ASP A 105 14.18 21.05 22.31
C ASP A 105 15.45 20.95 23.16
N GLU A 106 16.39 21.86 22.99
CA GLU A 106 17.68 21.86 23.68
C GLU A 106 17.55 22.56 25.06
N ASN A 107 16.97 21.89 26.07
CA ASN A 107 16.96 22.43 27.43
C ASN A 107 18.31 22.17 28.11
N LEU A 108 19.12 23.24 28.24
CA LEU A 108 20.50 23.17 28.70
C LEU A 108 20.66 23.63 30.15
N ASP A 109 21.54 22.96 30.89
CA ASP A 109 22.02 23.45 32.17
C ASP A 109 23.05 24.59 32.01
N LYS A 110 23.49 25.15 33.13
CA LYS A 110 24.51 26.23 33.16
C LYS A 110 25.86 25.80 32.55
N SER A 111 26.12 24.50 32.44
CA SER A 111 27.34 23.92 31.87
C SER A 111 27.17 23.52 30.40
N LYS A 112 26.08 23.93 29.74
CA LYS A 112 25.74 23.58 28.35
C LYS A 112 25.58 22.07 28.12
N ARG A 113 25.18 21.33 29.15
CA ARG A 113 24.76 19.93 29.04
C ARG A 113 23.25 19.86 28.95
N CYS A 114 22.74 18.83 28.31
CA CYS A 114 21.32 18.57 28.24
C CYS A 114 20.77 18.30 29.65
N ALA A 115 20.03 19.26 30.21
CA ALA A 115 19.19 19.00 31.38
C ALA A 115 18.08 18.03 30.95
N SER A 116 17.42 18.36 29.82
CA SER A 116 16.57 17.47 29.04
C SER A 116 16.57 17.91 27.58
N CYS A 117 17.33 17.22 26.72
CA CYS A 117 17.24 17.45 25.27
C CYS A 117 16.20 16.50 24.68
N PHE A 118 15.12 17.07 24.14
CA PHE A 118 14.00 16.30 23.60
C PHE A 118 14.17 16.12 22.10
N LEU A 119 14.48 14.90 21.66
CA LEU A 119 14.51 14.54 20.24
C LEU A 119 13.06 14.41 19.74
N ARG A 120 12.67 15.16 18.70
CA ARG A 120 11.33 15.06 18.10
C ARG A 120 11.37 14.24 16.81
N LEU A 121 10.22 14.08 16.16
CA LEU A 121 10.15 13.46 14.83
C LEU A 121 10.70 14.39 13.75
N THR A 122 11.24 13.78 12.70
CA THR A 122 11.58 14.47 11.46
C THR A 122 10.31 14.83 10.70
N MET A 123 10.37 15.99 10.05
CA MET A 123 9.38 16.47 9.10
C MET A 123 10.05 16.69 7.74
N ILE A 124 9.30 16.44 6.68
CA ILE A 124 9.66 16.80 5.31
C ILE A 124 8.78 18.01 4.97
N PRO A 125 9.29 19.25 4.95
CA PRO A 125 8.47 20.45 4.76
C PRO A 125 7.63 20.40 3.48
N ASP A 126 8.22 19.90 2.40
CA ASP A 126 7.60 19.80 1.09
C ASP A 126 6.79 18.51 0.90
N LEU A 127 6.47 17.77 1.98
CA LEU A 127 5.71 16.53 1.87
C LEU A 127 4.36 16.69 1.13
N PRO A 128 3.57 17.78 1.33
CA PRO A 128 2.33 17.97 0.58
C PRO A 128 2.55 18.09 -0.94
N SER A 129 3.61 18.77 -1.37
CA SER A 129 4.01 18.89 -2.78
C SER A 129 4.53 17.55 -3.33
N LEU A 130 5.20 16.76 -2.49
CA LEU A 130 5.63 15.41 -2.84
C LEU A 130 4.46 14.44 -2.96
N GLN A 131 3.42 14.59 -2.13
CA GLN A 131 2.18 13.79 -2.22
C GLN A 131 1.38 14.03 -3.50
N SER A 132 1.54 15.19 -4.15
CA SER A 132 0.96 15.47 -5.46
C SER A 132 1.89 15.13 -6.63
N SER A 133 3.09 14.61 -6.36
CA SER A 133 4.04 14.19 -7.38
C SER A 133 3.66 12.85 -8.02
N SER A 134 4.36 12.43 -9.08
CA SER A 134 4.17 11.11 -9.66
C SER A 134 4.38 10.01 -8.62
N TRP A 135 3.67 8.88 -8.77
CA TRP A 135 3.87 7.72 -7.89
C TRP A 135 5.34 7.28 -7.87
N MET A 136 6.14 7.49 -8.94
CA MET A 136 7.56 7.07 -8.95
C MET A 136 8.35 7.89 -7.98
N LEU A 137 8.15 9.20 -8.05
CA LEU A 137 8.82 10.11 -7.19
C LEU A 137 8.39 9.81 -5.75
N GLN A 138 7.08 9.63 -5.50
CA GLN A 138 6.60 9.23 -4.18
C GLN A 138 7.20 7.90 -3.70
N TYR A 139 7.33 6.90 -4.57
CA TYR A 139 7.87 5.60 -4.23
C TYR A 139 9.38 5.66 -3.96
N ASP A 140 10.17 6.28 -4.83
CA ASP A 140 11.61 6.42 -4.67
C ASP A 140 11.93 7.27 -3.44
N LEU A 141 11.16 8.34 -3.21
CA LEU A 141 11.22 9.11 -1.98
C LEU A 141 10.92 8.24 -0.78
N SER A 142 9.80 7.52 -0.78
CA SER A 142 9.40 6.74 0.38
C SER A 142 10.38 5.64 0.70
N ARG A 143 10.79 4.87 -0.30
CA ARG A 143 11.74 3.76 -0.16
C ARG A 143 13.11 4.24 0.31
N GLN A 144 13.63 5.34 -0.26
CA GLN A 144 14.99 5.80 0.04
C GLN A 144 15.01 6.71 1.27
N VAL A 145 14.19 7.77 1.29
CA VAL A 145 14.21 8.79 2.33
C VAL A 145 13.67 8.24 3.65
N PHE A 146 12.51 7.57 3.69
CA PHE A 146 12.01 7.05 4.97
C PHE A 146 12.87 5.91 5.51
N SER A 147 13.40 5.04 4.65
CA SER A 147 14.35 4.00 5.08
C SER A 147 15.63 4.63 5.68
N ALA A 148 16.16 5.68 5.05
CA ALA A 148 17.31 6.41 5.57
C ALA A 148 16.99 7.12 6.91
N ILE A 149 15.80 7.71 7.05
CA ILE A 149 15.34 8.27 8.33
C ILE A 149 15.28 7.16 9.39
N ASP A 150 14.67 6.02 9.07
CA ASP A 150 14.55 4.88 10.00
C ASP A 150 15.93 4.40 10.47
N GLN A 151 16.90 4.33 9.55
CA GLN A 151 18.30 4.00 9.85
C GLN A 151 18.98 5.05 10.75
N ALA A 152 18.73 6.33 10.51
CA ALA A 152 19.27 7.42 11.32
C ALA A 152 18.74 7.32 12.77
N TYR A 153 17.43 7.09 12.97
CA TYR A 153 16.86 6.91 14.30
C TYR A 153 17.40 5.66 15.01
N ALA A 154 17.55 4.54 14.31
CA ALA A 154 18.18 3.34 14.86
C ALA A 154 19.62 3.64 15.35
N SER A 155 20.39 4.38 14.56
CA SER A 155 21.75 4.78 14.92
C SER A 155 21.78 5.73 16.13
N ILE A 156 20.85 6.70 16.20
CA ILE A 156 20.71 7.62 17.33
C ILE A 156 20.36 6.86 18.62
N HIS A 157 19.47 5.87 18.55
CA HIS A 157 19.12 5.00 19.66
C HIS A 157 20.35 4.25 20.20
N ASP A 158 21.08 3.57 19.30
CA ASP A 158 22.17 2.69 19.71
C ASP A 158 23.38 3.48 20.22
N LEU A 159 23.79 4.53 19.52
CA LEU A 159 24.94 5.36 19.91
C LEU A 159 24.63 6.25 21.11
N GLY A 160 23.38 6.69 21.25
CA GLY A 160 22.94 7.60 22.31
C GLY A 160 22.51 6.91 23.62
N ARG A 161 22.44 5.57 23.63
CA ARG A 161 21.84 4.78 24.72
C ARG A 161 22.30 5.15 26.13
N LYS A 162 23.59 5.48 26.30
CA LYS A 162 24.19 5.82 27.61
C LYS A 162 23.70 7.14 28.20
N SER A 163 23.22 8.05 27.37
CA SER A 163 22.72 9.37 27.80
C SER A 163 21.22 9.52 27.61
N MET A 164 20.55 8.45 27.17
CA MET A 164 19.11 8.40 27.01
C MET A 164 18.43 8.17 28.36
N ASP A 165 17.31 8.84 28.57
CA ASP A 165 16.43 8.63 29.71
C ASP A 165 15.84 7.21 29.67
N ALA A 166 16.18 6.40 30.67
CA ALA A 166 15.79 4.99 30.71
C ALA A 166 14.29 4.80 30.95
N ASP A 167 13.64 5.71 31.70
CA ASP A 167 12.22 5.61 32.04
C ASP A 167 11.35 6.00 30.84
N PHE A 168 11.83 6.95 30.03
CA PHE A 168 11.14 7.34 28.80
C PHE A 168 11.37 6.35 27.65
N GLY A 169 12.60 5.85 27.49
CA GLY A 169 12.97 4.94 26.42
C GLY A 169 13.07 5.61 25.04
N PHE A 170 12.85 4.83 23.98
CA PHE A 170 12.94 5.28 22.58
C PHE A 170 11.64 4.98 21.83
N ASN A 171 10.81 6.00 21.67
CA ASN A 171 9.49 5.91 21.06
C ASN A 171 9.53 6.30 19.57
N TYR A 172 10.32 5.57 18.80
CA TYR A 172 10.33 5.67 17.35
C TYR A 172 9.71 4.43 16.72
N ARG A 173 8.85 4.61 15.72
CA ARG A 173 8.36 3.53 14.87
C ARG A 173 8.79 3.79 13.45
N ASN A 174 9.35 2.77 12.81
CA ASN A 174 9.77 2.84 11.42
C ASN A 174 8.62 3.31 10.54
N LYS A 175 8.91 4.34 9.73
CA LYS A 175 7.95 4.93 8.80
C LYS A 175 7.92 4.17 7.50
N TRP A 176 9.05 3.61 7.07
CA TRP A 176 9.07 2.69 5.96
C TRP A 176 8.69 1.29 6.43
N ARG A 177 7.53 0.81 5.96
CA ARG A 177 7.03 -0.54 6.26
C ARG A 177 7.19 -1.52 5.10
N GLY A 178 8.09 -1.19 4.18
CA GLY A 178 8.19 -1.88 2.89
C GLY A 178 7.04 -1.51 1.96
N GLU A 179 7.12 -2.07 0.76
CA GLU A 179 6.02 -2.03 -0.17
C GLU A 179 4.87 -2.87 0.35
N ARG A 180 3.69 -2.25 0.48
CA ARG A 180 2.45 -2.98 0.68
C ARG A 180 1.77 -3.09 -0.68
N ASN A 181 2.05 -4.17 -1.39
CA ASN A 181 1.26 -4.53 -2.55
C ASN A 181 -0.16 -4.81 -2.07
N LEU A 182 -1.15 -4.08 -2.62
CA LEU A 182 -2.56 -4.30 -2.26
C LEU A 182 -3.08 -5.59 -2.88
N TYR A 183 -2.44 -6.02 -3.97
CA TYR A 183 -2.72 -7.27 -4.67
C TYR A 183 -1.43 -8.11 -4.74
N GLU A 184 -1.43 -9.27 -5.39
CA GLU A 184 -0.25 -10.15 -5.33
C GLU A 184 0.77 -9.83 -6.44
N ASN A 185 0.31 -9.60 -7.67
CA ASN A 185 1.17 -9.39 -8.84
C ASN A 185 1.11 -7.93 -9.30
N SER A 186 2.27 -7.29 -9.44
CA SER A 186 2.41 -5.87 -9.76
C SER A 186 3.37 -5.68 -10.94
N PHE A 187 2.87 -5.07 -12.01
CA PHE A 187 3.59 -4.91 -13.27
C PHE A 187 3.94 -3.46 -13.54
N VAL A 188 5.14 -3.23 -14.09
CA VAL A 188 5.67 -1.92 -14.45
C VAL A 188 6.10 -1.88 -15.91
N GLY A 189 5.93 -0.73 -16.57
CA GLY A 189 6.44 -0.48 -17.92
C GLY A 189 5.68 -1.13 -19.08
N ILE A 190 4.75 -2.04 -18.81
CA ILE A 190 3.79 -2.58 -19.80
C ILE A 190 2.60 -1.63 -19.98
N ASP A 191 2.05 -1.48 -21.17
CA ASP A 191 0.80 -0.74 -21.38
C ASP A 191 -0.41 -1.55 -20.84
N PRO A 192 -1.38 -0.93 -20.14
CA PRO A 192 -2.57 -1.62 -19.63
C PRO A 192 -3.33 -2.44 -20.68
N SER A 193 -3.44 -1.96 -21.93
CA SER A 193 -4.16 -2.69 -22.97
C SER A 193 -3.41 -3.96 -23.40
N SER A 194 -2.08 -3.87 -23.47
CA SER A 194 -1.20 -5.01 -23.71
C SER A 194 -1.27 -6.02 -22.56
N LEU A 195 -1.28 -5.55 -21.30
CA LEU A 195 -1.44 -6.41 -20.13
C LEU A 195 -2.79 -7.15 -20.15
N LYS A 196 -3.89 -6.44 -20.42
CA LYS A 196 -5.22 -7.07 -20.59
C LYS A 196 -5.21 -8.14 -21.69
N THR A 197 -4.59 -7.83 -22.83
CA THR A 197 -4.50 -8.76 -23.96
C THR A 197 -3.73 -10.03 -23.58
N MET A 198 -2.61 -9.90 -22.86
CA MET A 198 -1.86 -11.05 -22.34
C MET A 198 -2.67 -11.90 -21.36
N ILE A 199 -3.46 -11.26 -20.48
CA ILE A 199 -4.37 -11.97 -19.58
C ILE A 199 -5.45 -12.72 -20.37
N ILE A 200 -6.09 -12.06 -21.33
CA ILE A 200 -7.12 -12.67 -22.17
C ILE A 200 -6.56 -13.86 -22.94
N ASP A 201 -5.39 -13.73 -23.57
CA ASP A 201 -4.73 -14.81 -24.32
C ASP A 201 -4.33 -15.99 -23.41
N ALA A 202 -3.78 -15.70 -22.22
CA ALA A 202 -3.40 -16.73 -21.27
C ALA A 202 -4.59 -17.60 -20.84
N TYR A 203 -5.72 -16.96 -20.52
CA TYR A 203 -6.94 -17.65 -20.11
C TYR A 203 -7.67 -18.31 -21.29
N SER A 204 -7.67 -17.67 -22.47
CA SER A 204 -8.30 -18.24 -23.67
C SER A 204 -7.63 -19.54 -24.11
N VAL A 205 -6.29 -19.60 -24.09
CA VAL A 205 -5.54 -20.82 -24.42
C VAL A 205 -5.76 -21.94 -23.40
N ALA A 206 -6.06 -21.60 -22.14
CA ALA A 206 -6.44 -22.57 -21.12
C ALA A 206 -7.92 -23.02 -21.21
N GLY A 207 -8.68 -22.54 -22.19
CA GLY A 207 -10.06 -22.94 -22.45
C GLY A 207 -11.14 -22.09 -21.75
N PHE A 208 -10.76 -20.96 -21.15
CA PHE A 208 -11.73 -19.97 -20.68
C PHE A 208 -12.26 -19.14 -21.86
N LYS A 209 -13.52 -18.72 -21.81
CA LYS A 209 -14.14 -17.85 -22.80
C LYS A 209 -14.31 -16.45 -22.21
N LEU A 210 -13.84 -15.41 -22.88
CA LEU A 210 -14.07 -14.04 -22.44
C LEU A 210 -15.58 -13.73 -22.49
N ALA A 211 -16.15 -13.35 -21.35
CA ALA A 211 -17.57 -13.02 -21.20
C ALA A 211 -17.79 -11.50 -21.01
N GLY A 212 -16.77 -10.76 -20.57
CA GLY A 212 -16.82 -9.31 -20.50
C GLY A 212 -15.48 -8.67 -20.15
N ASP A 213 -15.27 -7.45 -20.65
CA ASP A 213 -14.21 -6.53 -20.22
C ASP A 213 -14.91 -5.24 -19.77
N THR A 214 -14.97 -5.05 -18.46
CA THR A 214 -15.64 -3.88 -17.87
C THR A 214 -14.60 -2.96 -17.27
N THR A 215 -14.57 -1.72 -17.74
CA THR A 215 -13.75 -0.66 -17.13
C THR A 215 -14.68 0.23 -16.30
N LYS A 216 -14.50 0.22 -14.97
CA LYS A 216 -15.36 0.98 -14.05
C LYS A 216 -14.95 2.45 -13.99
N ASP A 217 -13.65 2.70 -13.95
CA ASP A 217 -13.02 4.02 -14.02
C ASP A 217 -11.62 3.92 -14.64
N SER A 218 -10.86 5.01 -14.68
CA SER A 218 -9.50 5.03 -15.24
C SER A 218 -8.50 4.17 -14.47
N ILE A 219 -8.85 3.73 -13.26
CA ILE A 219 -7.98 3.04 -12.30
C ILE A 219 -8.37 1.57 -12.17
N LEU A 220 -9.63 1.19 -12.41
CA LEU A 220 -10.11 -0.16 -12.14
C LEU A 220 -10.84 -0.75 -13.35
N SER A 221 -10.37 -1.93 -13.74
CA SER A 221 -11.04 -2.77 -14.74
C SER A 221 -11.19 -4.21 -14.25
N GLU A 222 -12.14 -4.92 -14.84
CA GLU A 222 -12.48 -6.30 -14.51
C GLU A 222 -12.65 -7.09 -15.80
N LEU A 223 -11.89 -8.18 -15.93
CA LEU A 223 -12.05 -9.17 -16.97
C LEU A 223 -12.87 -10.33 -16.41
N THR A 224 -13.99 -10.62 -17.06
CA THR A 224 -14.87 -11.74 -16.71
C THR A 224 -14.74 -12.84 -17.75
N PHE A 225 -14.48 -14.05 -17.30
CA PHE A 225 -14.36 -15.25 -18.08
C PHE A 225 -15.43 -16.27 -17.69
N SER A 226 -15.83 -17.11 -18.64
CA SER A 226 -16.65 -18.30 -18.43
C SER A 226 -15.80 -19.53 -18.74
N PHE A 227 -15.65 -20.44 -17.79
CA PHE A 227 -15.08 -21.76 -18.03
C PHE A 227 -16.22 -22.78 -18.20
N PRO A 228 -16.41 -23.34 -19.39
CA PRO A 228 -17.64 -24.05 -19.73
C PRO A 228 -17.73 -25.41 -19.01
N ILE A 229 -18.94 -25.79 -18.56
CA ILE A 229 -19.16 -27.10 -17.90
C ILE A 229 -18.87 -28.24 -18.88
N ALA A 230 -19.35 -28.12 -20.11
CA ALA A 230 -19.06 -29.02 -21.22
C ALA A 230 -18.47 -28.22 -22.40
N PRO A 231 -17.58 -28.80 -23.23
CA PRO A 231 -16.86 -28.06 -24.28
C PRO A 231 -17.74 -27.26 -25.26
N ASP A 232 -18.94 -27.78 -25.52
CA ASP A 232 -19.98 -27.23 -26.41
C ASP A 232 -20.84 -26.13 -25.75
N GLN A 233 -20.74 -25.93 -24.44
CA GLN A 233 -21.51 -24.92 -23.71
C GLN A 233 -20.78 -23.56 -23.67
N THR A 234 -21.56 -22.48 -23.66
CA THR A 234 -21.08 -21.10 -23.48
C THR A 234 -21.06 -20.70 -22.00
N GLU A 235 -22.01 -21.21 -21.23
CA GLU A 235 -22.13 -20.96 -19.80
C GLU A 235 -21.30 -21.95 -18.97
N GLY A 236 -20.82 -21.49 -17.82
CA GLY A 236 -20.13 -22.32 -16.87
C GLY A 236 -19.64 -21.54 -15.67
N VAL A 237 -18.45 -21.89 -15.18
CA VAL A 237 -17.84 -21.24 -14.03
C VAL A 237 -17.48 -19.81 -14.39
N VAL A 238 -18.00 -18.84 -13.65
CA VAL A 238 -17.61 -17.43 -13.77
C VAL A 238 -16.30 -17.22 -13.03
N TYR A 239 -15.31 -16.70 -13.75
CA TYR A 239 -13.99 -16.39 -13.22
C TYR A 239 -13.66 -14.94 -13.52
N LYS A 240 -13.16 -14.19 -12.53
CA LYS A 240 -12.89 -12.77 -12.69
C LYS A 240 -11.49 -12.42 -12.26
N ILE A 241 -10.90 -11.50 -13.02
CA ILE A 241 -9.61 -10.91 -12.71
C ILE A 241 -9.83 -9.40 -12.64
N SER A 242 -9.51 -8.82 -11.49
CA SER A 242 -9.47 -7.37 -11.34
C SER A 242 -8.09 -6.87 -11.70
N LEU A 243 -8.06 -5.75 -12.42
CA LEU A 243 -6.86 -5.02 -12.78
C LEU A 243 -6.99 -3.59 -12.25
N ALA A 244 -6.16 -3.26 -11.26
CA ALA A 244 -6.01 -1.93 -10.71
C ALA A 244 -4.80 -1.25 -11.35
N SER A 245 -5.03 -0.18 -12.10
CA SER A 245 -4.04 0.52 -12.92
C SER A 245 -3.68 1.86 -12.30
N GLN A 246 -2.40 2.06 -12.08
CA GLN A 246 -1.79 3.38 -11.92
C GLN A 246 -0.86 3.59 -13.11
N LEU A 247 -0.91 4.75 -13.75
CA LEU A 247 -0.23 4.99 -15.02
C LEU A 247 0.87 6.03 -14.89
N ASP A 248 1.96 5.84 -15.62
CA ASP A 248 2.99 6.87 -15.80
C ASP A 248 2.57 7.94 -16.82
N ALA A 249 3.42 8.94 -17.04
CA ALA A 249 3.18 10.01 -18.01
C ALA A 249 3.09 9.52 -19.47
N SER A 250 3.53 8.29 -19.75
CA SER A 250 3.45 7.62 -21.05
C SER A 250 2.28 6.63 -21.13
N ASN A 251 1.34 6.67 -20.17
CA ASN A 251 0.20 5.75 -20.03
C ASN A 251 0.59 4.28 -19.85
N ARG A 252 1.78 3.98 -19.34
CA ARG A 252 2.21 2.62 -19.02
C ARG A 252 1.96 2.30 -17.56
N CYS A 253 1.81 1.02 -17.25
CA CYS A 253 1.63 0.50 -15.91
C CYS A 253 2.73 0.97 -14.97
N TYR A 254 2.29 1.55 -13.87
CA TYR A 254 3.11 2.23 -12.90
C TYR A 254 2.49 2.28 -11.48
N PRO A 255 2.27 1.13 -10.81
CA PRO A 255 2.11 -0.22 -11.37
C PRO A 255 0.69 -0.45 -11.92
N CYS A 256 0.50 -1.53 -12.68
CA CYS A 256 -0.80 -2.18 -12.76
C CYS A 256 -0.77 -3.47 -11.93
N GLU A 257 -1.78 -3.69 -11.11
CA GLU A 257 -1.85 -4.78 -10.16
C GLU A 257 -3.03 -5.69 -10.51
N ILE A 258 -2.80 -7.00 -10.56
CA ILE A 258 -3.86 -7.98 -10.80
C ILE A 258 -4.22 -8.75 -9.54
N SER A 259 -5.50 -9.06 -9.39
CA SER A 259 -6.00 -9.99 -8.40
C SER A 259 -7.12 -10.87 -8.93
N GLU A 260 -7.21 -12.07 -8.39
CA GLU A 260 -8.31 -12.97 -8.65
C GLU A 260 -9.53 -12.57 -7.80
N VAL A 261 -10.68 -12.38 -8.44
CA VAL A 261 -11.96 -12.05 -7.81
C VAL A 261 -12.96 -13.16 -8.10
N TYR A 262 -12.55 -14.39 -7.77
CA TYR A 262 -13.30 -15.60 -8.04
C TYR A 262 -14.11 -16.05 -6.81
N ASP A 263 -15.38 -16.39 -7.01
CA ASP A 263 -16.24 -16.99 -5.98
C ASP A 263 -16.31 -18.52 -6.17
N PRO A 264 -15.64 -19.32 -5.33
CA PRO A 264 -15.74 -20.78 -5.40
C PRO A 264 -17.12 -21.32 -5.00
N HIS A 265 -17.93 -20.54 -4.28
CA HIS A 265 -19.25 -20.94 -3.79
C HIS A 265 -20.38 -20.54 -4.74
N GLN A 266 -20.03 -20.11 -5.96
CA GLN A 266 -21.00 -19.71 -6.96
C GLN A 266 -21.97 -20.84 -7.31
N ARG A 267 -23.22 -20.48 -7.60
CA ARG A 267 -24.18 -21.41 -8.17
C ARG A 267 -23.78 -21.69 -9.60
N LEU A 268 -23.33 -22.91 -9.84
CA LEU A 268 -22.98 -23.35 -11.18
C LEU A 268 -24.24 -23.61 -12.01
N PRO A 269 -24.23 -23.32 -13.32
CA PRO A 269 -25.34 -23.64 -14.21
C PRO A 269 -25.73 -25.13 -14.13
N ALA A 270 -26.99 -25.41 -14.43
CA ALA A 270 -27.49 -26.77 -14.48
C ALA A 270 -26.78 -27.54 -15.61
N ALA A 271 -26.20 -28.68 -15.28
CA ALA A 271 -25.73 -29.59 -16.31
C ALA A 271 -26.97 -30.27 -16.93
N GLY A 272 -27.18 -30.11 -18.24
CA GLY A 272 -28.11 -30.97 -18.96
C GLY A 272 -27.70 -32.45 -18.84
N LEU A 273 -28.58 -33.38 -19.23
CA LEU A 273 -28.34 -34.83 -19.07
C LEU A 273 -27.01 -35.29 -19.73
N SER A 274 -26.64 -34.71 -20.87
CA SER A 274 -25.37 -34.95 -21.59
C SER A 274 -24.13 -34.36 -20.88
N GLY A 275 -24.32 -33.44 -19.93
CA GLY A 275 -23.26 -32.73 -19.21
C GLY A 275 -22.92 -33.32 -17.83
N MET A 276 -23.62 -34.36 -17.37
CA MET A 276 -23.40 -34.94 -16.02
C MET A 276 -21.99 -35.51 -15.84
N SER A 277 -21.45 -36.20 -16.84
CA SER A 277 -20.06 -36.71 -16.81
C SER A 277 -19.04 -35.57 -16.80
N SER A 278 -19.28 -34.52 -17.61
CA SER A 278 -18.47 -33.30 -17.64
C SER A 278 -18.52 -32.56 -16.30
N ARG A 279 -19.66 -32.59 -15.60
CA ARG A 279 -19.83 -31.99 -14.28
C ARG A 279 -18.98 -32.67 -13.21
N LEU A 280 -18.81 -33.99 -13.27
CA LEU A 280 -17.97 -34.75 -12.32
C LEU A 280 -16.48 -34.38 -12.44
N THR A 281 -16.01 -34.04 -13.63
CA THR A 281 -14.60 -33.69 -13.88
C THR A 281 -14.33 -32.19 -13.89
N LEU A 282 -15.37 -31.36 -13.77
CA LEU A 282 -15.31 -29.90 -13.89
C LEU A 282 -14.27 -29.28 -12.97
N GLU A 283 -14.24 -29.65 -11.68
CA GLU A 283 -13.27 -29.15 -10.70
C GLU A 283 -11.83 -29.38 -11.11
N SER A 284 -11.52 -30.61 -11.54
CA SER A 284 -10.17 -30.99 -11.95
C SER A 284 -9.74 -30.25 -13.22
N ARG A 285 -10.62 -30.14 -14.20
CA ARG A 285 -10.39 -29.44 -15.47
C ARG A 285 -10.21 -27.95 -15.26
N PHE A 286 -11.08 -27.34 -14.45
CA PHE A 286 -11.00 -25.92 -14.12
C PHE A 286 -9.71 -25.60 -13.37
N THR A 287 -9.33 -26.42 -12.38
CA THR A 287 -8.08 -26.23 -11.62
C THR A 287 -6.85 -26.35 -12.55
N ALA A 288 -6.83 -27.36 -13.41
CA ALA A 288 -5.75 -27.55 -14.39
C ALA A 288 -5.66 -26.36 -15.36
N ALA A 289 -6.80 -25.91 -15.89
CA ALA A 289 -6.88 -24.75 -16.77
C ALA A 289 -6.42 -23.46 -16.08
N ARG A 290 -6.86 -23.21 -14.84
CA ARG A 290 -6.42 -22.05 -14.05
C ARG A 290 -4.91 -22.05 -13.86
N MET A 291 -4.32 -23.20 -13.49
CA MET A 291 -2.85 -23.31 -13.35
C MET A 291 -2.13 -23.08 -14.68
N GLN A 292 -2.63 -23.64 -15.78
CA GLN A 292 -2.06 -23.42 -17.11
C GLN A 292 -2.12 -21.94 -17.53
N ALA A 293 -3.25 -21.27 -17.26
CA ALA A 293 -3.41 -19.84 -17.54
C ALA A 293 -2.42 -18.99 -16.72
N LEU A 294 -2.26 -19.31 -15.42
CA LEU A 294 -1.33 -18.59 -14.54
C LEU A 294 0.13 -18.81 -14.94
N GLU A 295 0.52 -20.02 -15.34
CA GLU A 295 1.90 -20.28 -15.78
C GLU A 295 2.20 -19.58 -17.12
N LYS A 296 1.24 -19.56 -18.04
CA LYS A 296 1.36 -18.80 -19.29
C LYS A 296 1.42 -17.30 -19.03
N LEU A 297 0.60 -16.78 -18.12
CA LEU A 297 0.62 -15.37 -17.74
C LEU A 297 1.97 -15.00 -17.10
N LYS A 298 2.49 -15.82 -16.19
CA LYS A 298 3.81 -15.67 -15.59
C LYS A 298 4.89 -15.59 -16.67
N SER A 299 4.98 -16.58 -17.55
CA SER A 299 5.97 -16.60 -18.63
C SER A 299 5.86 -15.39 -19.56
N GLY A 300 4.66 -14.84 -19.78
CA GLY A 300 4.44 -13.67 -20.62
C GLY A 300 4.68 -12.32 -19.93
N THR A 301 4.74 -12.28 -18.60
CA THR A 301 4.74 -11.01 -17.83
C THR A 301 5.86 -10.89 -16.80
N GLU A 302 6.67 -11.95 -16.58
CA GLU A 302 7.71 -11.96 -15.54
C GLU A 302 8.74 -10.84 -15.70
N HIS A 303 9.08 -10.45 -16.94
CA HIS A 303 10.01 -9.35 -17.21
C HIS A 303 9.40 -7.96 -16.98
N TYR A 304 8.08 -7.87 -16.85
CA TYR A 304 7.37 -6.65 -16.46
C TYR A 304 7.06 -6.61 -14.96
N LEU A 305 7.44 -7.63 -14.19
CA LEU A 305 7.27 -7.57 -12.74
C LEU A 305 8.05 -6.38 -12.19
N ARG A 306 7.49 -5.79 -11.14
CA ARG A 306 8.20 -4.79 -10.36
C ARG A 306 9.58 -5.34 -9.96
N PRO A 307 10.67 -4.53 -10.00
CA PRO A 307 11.99 -4.97 -9.59
C PRO A 307 11.96 -5.63 -8.20
N GLU A 308 12.76 -6.68 -8.03
CA GLU A 308 12.87 -7.45 -6.78
C GLU A 308 11.58 -8.17 -6.33
N THR A 309 10.57 -8.28 -7.21
CA THR A 309 9.36 -9.07 -6.96
C THR A 309 9.35 -10.36 -7.76
N VAL A 310 8.51 -11.31 -7.34
CA VAL A 310 8.30 -12.59 -8.03
C VAL A 310 6.82 -12.75 -8.36
N PHE A 311 6.54 -13.46 -9.46
CA PHE A 311 5.17 -13.79 -9.81
C PHE A 311 4.58 -14.69 -8.72
N THR A 312 3.48 -14.25 -8.14
CA THR A 312 2.76 -14.98 -7.09
C THR A 312 1.56 -15.69 -7.69
N ILE A 313 1.47 -17.00 -7.44
CA ILE A 313 0.33 -17.81 -7.84
C ILE A 313 -0.68 -17.77 -6.69
N PRO A 314 -1.92 -17.29 -6.90
CA PRO A 314 -2.87 -17.20 -5.82
C PRO A 314 -3.23 -18.60 -5.29
N PRO A 315 -3.46 -18.73 -3.97
CA PRO A 315 -3.67 -20.02 -3.32
C PRO A 315 -4.84 -20.78 -3.95
N LYS A 316 -4.80 -22.11 -3.83
CA LYS A 316 -5.90 -22.96 -4.34
C LYS A 316 -7.21 -22.58 -3.63
N PRO A 317 -8.27 -22.18 -4.37
CA PRO A 317 -9.54 -21.84 -3.76
C PRO A 317 -10.29 -23.09 -3.26
N ALA A 318 -11.39 -22.88 -2.53
CA ALA A 318 -12.31 -23.96 -2.17
C ALA A 318 -12.89 -24.64 -3.43
N PRO A 319 -13.34 -25.90 -3.33
CA PRO A 319 -13.91 -26.63 -4.48
C PRO A 319 -15.10 -25.90 -5.10
N LEU A 320 -15.23 -25.99 -6.43
CA LEU A 320 -16.31 -25.38 -7.19
C LEU A 320 -17.71 -25.79 -6.71
N GLY A 321 -18.55 -24.79 -6.48
CA GLY A 321 -19.93 -24.98 -6.03
C GLY A 321 -20.04 -25.52 -4.60
N SER A 322 -18.95 -25.49 -3.83
CA SER A 322 -18.98 -25.86 -2.42
C SER A 322 -19.93 -24.92 -1.64
N PRO A 323 -20.63 -25.42 -0.61
CA PRO A 323 -21.52 -24.59 0.18
C PRO A 323 -20.74 -23.44 0.84
N ARG A 324 -21.32 -22.24 0.81
CA ARG A 324 -20.74 -21.06 1.45
C ARG A 324 -20.59 -21.32 2.96
N PRO A 325 -19.41 -21.07 3.56
CA PRO A 325 -19.23 -21.20 5.00
C PRO A 325 -20.27 -20.38 5.75
N GLN A 326 -20.92 -20.97 6.75
CA GLN A 326 -21.83 -20.22 7.62
C GLN A 326 -21.01 -19.23 8.44
N ILE A 327 -21.36 -17.94 8.37
CA ILE A 327 -20.80 -16.93 9.24
C ILE A 327 -21.32 -17.23 10.65
N GLN A 328 -20.47 -17.76 11.52
CA GLN A 328 -20.83 -17.84 12.93
C GLN A 328 -20.93 -16.41 13.46
N PRO A 329 -22.05 -16.03 14.11
CA PRO A 329 -22.12 -14.74 14.76
C PRO A 329 -20.99 -14.65 15.80
N PRO A 330 -20.39 -13.47 16.00
CA PRO A 330 -19.36 -13.29 17.01
C PRO A 330 -19.91 -13.78 18.35
N ILE A 331 -19.14 -14.64 19.03
CA ILE A 331 -19.47 -15.07 20.38
C ILE A 331 -19.43 -13.81 21.24
N VAL A 332 -20.61 -13.36 21.67
CA VAL A 332 -20.74 -12.27 22.62
C VAL A 332 -20.39 -12.86 23.98
N THR A 333 -19.17 -12.63 24.46
CA THR A 333 -18.76 -12.87 25.85
C THR A 333 -18.86 -11.61 26.67
#